data_AF-A0A349DDC1-F1
#
_entry.id   AF-A0A349DDC1-F1
#
_cell.length_a   1.000
_cell.length_b   1.000
_cell.length_c   1.000
_cell.angle_alpha   90.00
_cell.angle_beta   90.00
_cell.angle_gamma   90.00
#
_symmetry.space_group_name_H-M   'P 1'
#
loop_
_entity.id
_entity.type
_entity.pdbx_description
1 polymer ?
#
loop_
_entity_poly.entity_id
_entity_poly.type
_entity_poly.pdbx_seq_one_letter_code
_entity_poly.pdbx_strand_id
1 'polypeptide(L)'
;MNNSPNKAPSPKKNRIFTILPYILIPLMMVVGIAIASQQSGNRSSEAKYYQIVQYFDKDQISEFSLNLTSGTLKYKLKGDDTKWQYKVPNVSVFVDDVNETVREHNKNAKSDDDM
;
A
#
# COMPACT_ATOMS: atom_id res chain seq x y z
N MET A 1 -8.63 -71.91 -41.47
CA MET A 1 -8.31 -71.18 -40.23
C MET A 1 -8.04 -69.71 -40.58
N ASN A 2 -8.80 -68.75 -40.04
CA ASN A 2 -8.63 -67.30 -40.27
C ASN A 2 -8.10 -66.61 -38.99
N ASN A 3 -6.79 -66.45 -38.87
CA ASN A 3 -6.22 -65.73 -37.73
C ASN A 3 -6.30 -64.22 -37.98
N SER A 4 -7.33 -63.58 -37.45
CA SER A 4 -7.47 -62.12 -37.42
C SER A 4 -6.62 -61.55 -36.28
N PRO A 5 -5.69 -60.59 -36.52
CA PRO A 5 -4.82 -60.08 -35.47
C PRO A 5 -5.61 -59.17 -34.54
N ASN A 6 -5.69 -59.55 -33.27
CA ASN A 6 -6.29 -58.76 -32.21
C ASN A 6 -5.45 -57.48 -32.00
N LYS A 7 -5.99 -56.31 -32.35
CA LYS A 7 -5.32 -55.03 -32.11
C LYS A 7 -5.47 -54.64 -30.64
N ALA A 8 -4.36 -54.55 -29.92
CA ALA A 8 -4.32 -54.05 -28.55
C ALA A 8 -4.83 -52.59 -28.47
N PRO A 9 -5.57 -52.20 -27.41
CA PRO A 9 -6.05 -50.84 -27.26
C PRO A 9 -4.89 -49.86 -27.04
N SER A 10 -4.70 -48.92 -27.97
CA SER A 10 -3.72 -47.85 -27.83
C SER A 10 -4.14 -46.89 -26.71
N PRO A 11 -3.24 -46.49 -25.79
CA PRO A 11 -3.57 -45.56 -24.72
C PRO A 11 -3.98 -44.21 -25.33
N LYS A 12 -5.23 -43.81 -25.10
CA LYS A 12 -5.76 -42.53 -25.55
C LYS A 12 -5.03 -41.44 -24.77
N LYS A 13 -4.05 -40.78 -25.40
CA LYS A 13 -3.28 -39.68 -24.78
C LYS A 13 -4.24 -38.51 -24.50
N ASN A 14 -4.56 -38.29 -23.24
CA ASN A 14 -5.45 -37.20 -22.82
C ASN A 14 -4.74 -35.87 -23.06
N ARG A 15 -5.13 -35.14 -24.10
CA ARG A 15 -4.56 -33.82 -24.47
C ARG A 15 -4.53 -32.82 -23.31
N ILE A 16 -5.41 -33.02 -22.32
CA ILE A 16 -5.50 -32.26 -21.08
C ILE A 16 -4.18 -32.27 -20.30
N PHE A 17 -3.48 -33.41 -20.19
CA PHE A 17 -2.18 -33.47 -19.50
C PHE A 17 -1.07 -32.73 -20.24
N THR A 18 -1.20 -32.52 -21.55
CA THR A 18 -0.26 -31.73 -22.34
C THR A 18 -0.55 -30.24 -22.24
N ILE A 19 -1.83 -29.84 -22.11
CA ILE A 19 -2.25 -28.43 -22.03
C ILE A 19 -2.11 -27.88 -20.59
N LEU A 20 -2.21 -28.74 -19.58
CA LEU A 20 -2.15 -28.37 -18.16
C LEU A 20 -0.99 -27.43 -17.77
N PRO A 21 0.29 -27.69 -18.12
CA PRO A 21 1.38 -26.81 -17.72
C PRO A 21 1.27 -25.40 -18.33
N TYR A 22 0.74 -25.29 -19.56
CA TYR A 22 0.56 -24.00 -20.24
C TYR A 22 -0.50 -23.12 -19.58
N ILE A 23 -1.44 -23.69 -18.83
CA ILE A 23 -2.44 -22.95 -18.05
C ILE A 23 -1.96 -22.74 -16.61
N LEU A 24 -1.31 -23.75 -16.02
CA LEU A 24 -0.92 -23.74 -14.62
C LEU A 24 0.20 -22.73 -14.31
N ILE A 25 1.21 -22.62 -15.19
CA ILE A 25 2.34 -21.71 -15.01
C ILE A 25 1.89 -20.23 -15.02
N PRO A 26 1.14 -19.73 -16.03
CA PRO A 26 0.67 -18.34 -16.00
C PRO A 26 -0.29 -18.09 -14.84
N LEU A 27 -1.14 -19.06 -14.48
CA LEU A 27 -2.04 -18.93 -13.33
C LEU A 27 -1.27 -18.77 -12.01
N MET A 28 -0.23 -19.60 -11.79
CA MET A 28 0.64 -19.50 -10.62
C MET A 28 1.41 -18.17 -10.57
N MET A 29 1.81 -17.64 -11.72
CA MET A 29 2.47 -16.34 -11.80
C MET A 29 1.54 -15.20 -11.35
N VAL A 30 0.28 -15.20 -11.80
CA VAL A 30 -0.72 -14.21 -11.39
C VAL A 30 -1.02 -14.32 -9.89
N VAL A 31 -1.17 -15.54 -9.37
CA VAL A 31 -1.41 -15.77 -7.92
C VAL A 31 -0.19 -15.35 -7.10
N GLY A 32 1.03 -15.65 -7.54
CA GLY A 32 2.26 -15.25 -6.88
C GLY A 32 2.41 -13.73 -6.78
N ILE A 33 2.09 -13.01 -7.86
CA ILE A 33 2.09 -11.53 -7.86
C ILE A 33 1.02 -10.98 -6.92
N ALA A 34 -0.19 -11.56 -6.90
CA ALA A 34 -1.28 -11.13 -6.03
C ALA A 34 -0.94 -11.30 -4.53
N ILE A 35 -0.27 -12.40 -4.17
CA ILE A 35 0.18 -12.66 -2.79
C ILE A 35 1.36 -11.74 -2.42
N ALA A 36 2.35 -11.59 -3.30
CA ALA A 36 3.50 -10.70 -3.07
C ALA A 36 3.07 -9.23 -2.89
N SER A 37 2.03 -8.79 -3.62
CA SER A 37 1.46 -7.45 -3.51
C SER A 37 0.79 -7.21 -2.15
N GLN A 38 0.15 -8.23 -1.57
CA GLN A 38 -0.46 -8.14 -0.23
C GLN A 38 0.59 -8.07 0.89
N GLN A 39 1.75 -8.71 0.73
CA GLN A 39 2.84 -8.68 1.73
C GLN A 39 3.57 -7.32 1.79
N SER A 40 3.31 -6.42 0.86
CA SER A 40 3.89 -5.07 0.83
C SER A 40 3.21 -4.09 1.81
N GLY A 41 2.14 -4.50 2.50
CA GLY A 41 1.39 -3.68 3.45
C GLY A 41 2.22 -3.08 4.59
N ASN A 42 3.16 -3.84 5.16
CA ASN A 42 3.96 -3.39 6.32
C ASN A 42 5.10 -2.43 5.95
N ARG A 43 5.73 -2.61 4.77
CA ARG A 43 6.72 -1.63 4.28
C ARG A 43 6.04 -0.34 3.81
N SER A 44 4.82 -0.46 3.28
CA SER A 44 4.01 0.68 2.86
C SER A 44 3.61 1.56 4.04
N SER A 45 3.27 1.00 5.20
CA SER A 45 2.85 1.80 6.36
C SER A 45 3.96 2.66 6.94
N GLU A 46 5.18 2.15 6.99
CA GLU A 46 6.37 2.89 7.45
C GLU A 46 6.79 3.95 6.43
N ALA A 47 6.83 3.60 5.14
CA ALA A 47 7.07 4.57 4.07
C ALA A 47 6.04 5.72 4.08
N LYS A 48 4.75 5.39 4.33
CA LYS A 48 3.67 6.38 4.47
C LYS A 48 3.83 7.25 5.72
N TYR A 49 4.30 6.69 6.84
CA TYR A 49 4.57 7.46 8.05
C TYR A 49 5.59 8.58 7.76
N TYR A 50 6.77 8.20 7.25
CA TYR A 50 7.83 9.16 6.96
C TYR A 50 7.41 10.16 5.88
N GLN A 51 6.64 9.74 4.88
CA GLN A 51 6.08 10.65 3.89
C GLN A 51 5.17 11.71 4.52
N ILE A 52 4.32 11.31 5.46
CA ILE A 52 3.42 12.24 6.17
C ILE A 52 4.24 13.22 7.00
N VAL A 53 5.23 12.75 7.77
CA VAL A 53 6.14 13.64 8.54
C VAL A 53 6.83 14.64 7.61
N GLN A 54 7.34 14.20 6.45
CA GLN A 54 7.94 15.10 5.46
C GLN A 54 6.97 16.15 4.90
N TYR A 55 5.67 15.87 4.82
CA TYR A 55 4.69 16.88 4.42
C TYR A 55 4.55 17.98 5.47
N PHE A 56 4.70 17.66 6.75
CA PHE A 56 4.80 18.68 7.80
C PHE A 56 6.10 19.47 7.66
N ASP A 57 7.25 18.79 7.55
CA ASP A 57 8.58 19.44 7.46
C ASP A 57 8.71 20.40 6.28
N LYS A 58 8.14 20.03 5.13
CA LYS A 58 8.14 20.86 3.91
C LYS A 58 7.01 21.88 3.88
N ASP A 59 6.25 22.00 4.96
CA ASP A 59 5.11 22.90 5.06
C ASP A 59 4.13 22.73 3.87
N GLN A 60 3.83 21.46 3.56
CA GLN A 60 2.92 21.07 2.48
C GLN A 60 1.51 20.76 2.96
N ILE A 61 1.28 20.79 4.28
CA ILE A 61 -0.02 20.60 4.92
C ILE A 61 -0.70 21.97 5.04
N SER A 62 -1.92 22.09 4.52
CA SER A 62 -2.73 23.32 4.63
C SER A 62 -3.62 23.31 5.89
N GLU A 63 -4.16 22.15 6.22
CA GLU A 63 -5.01 21.93 7.38
C GLU A 63 -4.77 20.52 7.94
N PHE A 64 -4.79 20.36 9.26
CA PHE A 64 -4.76 19.03 9.88
C PHE A 64 -5.52 18.97 11.21
N SER A 65 -5.93 17.76 11.58
CA SER A 65 -6.51 17.43 12.87
C SER A 65 -6.08 16.02 13.29
N LEU A 66 -5.46 15.92 14.47
CA LEU A 66 -5.04 14.65 15.06
C LEU A 66 -5.91 14.32 16.26
N ASN A 67 -6.58 13.17 16.22
CA ASN A 67 -7.29 12.63 17.36
C ASN A 67 -6.33 11.80 18.21
N LEU A 68 -5.96 12.30 19.40
CA LEU A 68 -4.96 11.68 20.26
C LEU A 68 -5.38 10.31 20.83
N THR A 69 -6.68 10.09 21.06
CA THR A 69 -7.21 8.82 21.56
C THR A 69 -7.17 7.72 20.51
N SER A 70 -7.53 8.05 19.27
CA SER A 70 -7.62 7.08 18.17
C SER A 70 -6.39 7.08 17.27
N GLY A 71 -5.45 8.02 17.39
CA GLY A 71 -4.35 8.20 16.45
C GLY A 71 -4.79 8.47 15.02
N THR A 72 -6.00 8.95 14.80
CA THR A 72 -6.49 9.29 13.46
C THR A 72 -6.03 10.70 13.10
N LEU A 73 -5.15 10.79 12.11
CA LEU A 73 -4.76 12.05 11.47
C LEU A 73 -5.65 12.29 10.25
N LYS A 74 -6.28 13.45 10.21
CA LYS A 74 -6.96 13.99 9.03
C LYS A 74 -6.18 15.20 8.54
N TYR A 75 -5.90 15.28 7.25
CA TYR A 75 -5.11 16.40 6.70
C TYR A 75 -5.51 16.75 5.26
N LYS A 76 -5.12 17.94 4.83
CA LYS A 76 -5.17 18.42 3.45
C LYS A 76 -3.79 18.90 3.01
N LEU A 77 -3.49 18.73 1.73
CA LEU A 77 -2.26 19.26 1.13
C LEU A 77 -2.51 20.67 0.60
N LYS A 78 -1.46 21.49 0.50
CA LYS A 78 -1.56 22.81 -0.14
C LYS A 78 -1.92 22.65 -1.62
N GLY A 79 -2.93 23.37 -2.08
CA GLY A 79 -3.43 23.30 -3.45
C GLY A 79 -4.32 22.09 -3.76
N ASP A 80 -4.70 21.29 -2.75
CA ASP A 80 -5.61 20.16 -2.88
C ASP A 80 -6.68 20.20 -1.78
N ASP A 81 -7.96 20.13 -2.17
CA ASP A 81 -9.10 20.12 -1.25
C ASP A 81 -9.45 18.71 -0.72
N THR A 82 -8.74 17.68 -1.19
CA THR A 82 -8.96 16.30 -0.77
C THR A 82 -8.62 16.11 0.70
N LYS A 83 -9.59 15.57 1.46
CA LYS A 83 -9.41 15.22 2.87
C LYS A 83 -8.82 13.83 3.00
N TRP A 84 -7.54 13.76 3.31
CA TRP A 84 -6.82 12.50 3.53
C TRP A 84 -6.96 12.05 4.98
N GLN A 85 -6.98 10.73 5.19
CA GLN A 85 -7.01 10.13 6.53
C GLN A 85 -5.91 9.08 6.66
N TYR A 86 -5.15 9.16 7.75
CA TYR A 86 -4.09 8.21 8.08
C TYR A 86 -4.20 7.80 9.55
N LYS A 87 -3.96 6.51 9.82
CA LYS A 87 -3.88 5.97 11.18
C LYS A 87 -2.42 5.99 11.61
N VAL A 88 -2.10 6.89 12.53
CA VAL A 88 -0.77 7.02 13.11
C VAL A 88 -0.46 5.79 13.98
N PRO A 89 0.69 5.11 13.78
CA PRO A 89 1.07 3.95 14.58
C PRO A 89 1.35 4.28 16.05
N ASN A 90 2.06 5.39 16.31
CA ASN A 90 2.36 5.89 17.65
C ASN A 90 2.16 7.41 17.70
N VAL A 91 1.14 7.85 18.43
CA VAL A 91 0.76 9.27 18.52
C VAL A 91 1.82 10.09 19.24
N SER A 92 2.47 9.56 20.27
CA SER A 92 3.48 10.29 21.04
C SER A 92 4.67 10.65 20.16
N VAL A 93 5.21 9.64 19.46
CA VAL A 93 6.36 9.81 18.56
C VAL A 93 6.01 10.76 17.42
N PHE A 94 4.82 10.62 16.83
CA PHE A 94 4.37 11.51 15.76
C PHE A 94 4.25 12.97 16.19
N VAL A 95 3.73 13.21 17.40
CA VAL A 95 3.65 14.57 17.94
C VAL A 95 5.06 15.12 18.14
N ASP A 96 5.98 14.35 18.71
CA ASP A 96 7.37 14.77 18.96
C ASP A 96 8.08 15.13 17.64
N ASP A 97 7.96 14.30 16.60
CA ASP A 97 8.57 14.52 15.29
C ASP A 97 8.04 15.77 14.58
N VAL A 98 6.74 16.09 14.73
CA VAL A 98 6.09 17.20 14.03
C VAL A 98 6.10 18.51 14.84
N ASN A 99 6.31 18.44 16.15
CA ASN A 99 6.12 19.58 17.06
C ASN A 99 7.05 20.76 16.76
N GLU A 100 8.31 20.48 16.40
CA GLU A 100 9.31 21.52 16.15
C GLU A 100 8.87 22.37 14.94
N THR A 101 8.61 21.71 13.81
CA THR A 101 8.15 22.34 12.57
C THR A 101 6.84 23.12 12.75
N VAL A 102 5.84 22.53 13.41
CA VAL A 102 4.53 23.19 13.58
C VAL A 102 4.60 24.36 14.56
N ARG A 103 5.46 24.29 15.59
CA ARG A 103 5.66 25.41 16.52
C ARG A 103 6.36 26.58 15.84
N GLU A 104 7.35 26.34 14.99
CA GLU A 104 8.02 27.39 14.22
C GLU A 104 7.07 28.07 13.24
N HIS A 105 6.30 27.29 12.49
CA HIS A 105 5.33 27.84 11.53
C HIS A 105 4.25 28.69 12.22
N ASN A 106 3.73 28.22 13.36
CA ASN A 106 2.73 28.97 14.13
C ASN A 106 3.27 30.20 14.87
N LYS A 107 4.56 30.21 15.24
CA LYS A 107 5.21 31.40 15.80
C LYS A 107 5.37 32.48 14.75
N ASN A 108 5.85 32.12 13.57
CA ASN A 108 6.03 33.07 12.47
C ASN A 108 4.68 33.63 11.99
N ALA A 109 3.65 32.78 11.89
CA ALA A 109 2.30 33.22 11.51
C ALA A 109 1.65 34.20 12.51
N LYS A 110 2.06 34.19 13.79
CA LYS A 110 1.57 35.15 14.80
C LYS A 110 2.39 36.44 14.86
N SER A 111 3.56 36.48 14.25
CA SER A 111 4.48 37.62 14.38
C SER A 111 4.18 38.75 13.37
N ASP A 112 3.49 38.43 12.27
CA ASP A 112 3.24 39.37 11.17
C ASP A 112 1.96 40.22 11.36
N ASP A 113 1.09 39.89 12.32
CA ASP A 113 -0.14 40.64 12.62
C ASP A 113 0.05 41.77 13.66
N ASP A 114 1.25 41.91 14.25
CA ASP A 114 1.58 42.91 15.29
C ASP A 114 2.60 44.00 14.81
N MET A 115 2.77 44.20 13.49
CA MET A 115 3.58 45.27 12.87
C MET A 115 2.76 46.18 11.96
#